data_AF-A0AAD4IGH7-F1
#
_entry.id   AF-A0AAD4IGH7-F1
#
_cell.length_a   1.000
_cell.length_b   1.000
_cell.length_c   1.000
_cell.angle_alpha   90.00
_cell.angle_beta   90.00
_cell.angle_gamma   90.00
#
_symmetry.space_group_name_H-M   'P 1'
#
loop_
_entity.id
_entity.type
_entity.pdbx_description
1 polymer ?
#
loop_
_entity_poly.entity_id
_entity_poly.type
_entity_poly.pdbx_seq_one_letter_code
_entity_poly.pdbx_strand_id
1 'polypeptide(L)'
;MVAPKRTNLEHVGYRRLVIPGQRRTLNDVFGVQFPGSNVKASIWLSENEDRKQLLRFPTVCTEYGLSIVRFNATADPEDAWTSPKSNTTYQTKWILDFDNGDFLKVKSVRKDQEIYAEGFLAASAFASVKGRFFGAEKRVCAC
;
A
#
# COMPACT_ATOMS: atom_id res chain seq x y z
N MET A 1 29.68 9.61 -15.12
CA MET A 1 28.84 9.15 -13.99
C MET A 1 27.40 9.12 -14.46
N VAL A 2 26.82 7.93 -14.64
CA VAL A 2 25.43 7.78 -15.10
C VAL A 2 24.54 7.65 -13.87
N ALA A 3 23.58 8.56 -13.71
CA ALA A 3 22.60 8.49 -12.63
C ALA A 3 21.82 7.16 -12.70
N PRO A 4 21.56 6.48 -11.57
CA PRO A 4 20.84 5.22 -11.59
C PRO A 4 19.40 5.46 -12.08
N LYS A 5 19.00 4.74 -13.14
CA LYS A 5 17.64 4.76 -13.69
C LYS A 5 16.63 4.39 -12.60
N ARG A 6 15.86 5.37 -12.15
CA ARG A 6 14.67 5.17 -11.29
C ARG A 6 13.63 4.39 -12.09
N THR A 7 13.62 3.06 -11.97
CA THR A 7 12.57 2.25 -12.60
C THR A 7 11.41 2.10 -11.62
N ASN A 8 10.22 2.49 -12.06
CA ASN A 8 8.97 2.31 -11.34
C ASN A 8 8.58 0.82 -11.35
N LEU A 9 7.98 0.34 -10.25
CA LEU A 9 7.39 -0.99 -10.15
C LEU A 9 5.90 -0.90 -10.52
N GLU A 10 5.43 -1.78 -11.40
CA GLU A 10 4.17 -1.57 -12.16
C GLU A 10 2.94 -2.35 -11.68
N HIS A 11 3.02 -3.24 -10.68
CA HIS A 11 1.83 -3.95 -10.20
C HIS A 11 1.73 -3.99 -8.68
N VAL A 12 1.14 -2.93 -8.13
CA VAL A 12 0.63 -2.90 -6.75
C VAL A 12 -0.84 -2.51 -6.78
N GLY A 13 -1.68 -3.42 -6.27
CA GLY A 13 -3.09 -3.16 -6.03
C GLY A 13 -3.26 -2.56 -4.64
N TYR A 14 -3.71 -1.32 -4.57
CA TYR A 14 -4.22 -0.71 -3.35
C TYR A 14 -5.74 -0.79 -3.37
N ARG A 15 -6.33 -1.33 -2.31
CA ARG A 15 -7.78 -1.31 -2.13
C ARG A 15 -8.12 -0.65 -0.80
N ARG A 16 -8.92 0.42 -0.87
CA ARG A 16 -9.61 0.96 0.30
C ARG A 16 -11.08 0.56 0.22
N LEU A 17 -11.60 0.01 1.31
CA LEU A 17 -13.03 -0.23 1.47
C LEU A 17 -13.60 0.69 2.54
N VAL A 18 -14.61 1.49 2.18
CA VAL A 18 -15.37 2.28 3.15
C VAL A 18 -16.69 1.56 3.38
N ILE A 19 -16.93 1.11 4.61
CA ILE A 19 -18.17 0.42 4.99
C ILE A 19 -19.19 1.49 5.44
N PRO A 20 -20.34 1.63 4.76
CA PRO A 20 -21.38 2.58 5.17
C PRO A 20 -21.88 2.25 6.59
N GLY A 21 -22.02 3.27 7.44
CA GLY A 21 -22.52 3.13 8.82
C GLY A 21 -21.44 2.97 9.90
N GLN A 22 -20.18 2.72 9.54
CA GLN A 22 -19.05 2.83 10.49
C GLN A 22 -18.40 4.21 10.38
N ARG A 23 -18.39 4.98 11.48
CA ARG A 23 -17.65 6.25 11.54
C ARG A 23 -16.15 5.96 11.55
N ARG A 24 -15.45 6.54 10.56
CA ARG A 24 -13.99 6.60 10.40
C ARG A 24 -13.23 5.29 10.61
N THR A 25 -13.64 4.24 9.91
CA THR A 25 -12.80 3.04 9.74
C THR A 25 -11.90 3.20 8.51
N LEU A 26 -10.59 3.10 8.70
CA LEU A 26 -9.61 3.01 7.61
C LEU A 26 -9.31 1.54 7.36
N ASN A 27 -9.91 0.95 6.32
CA ASN A 27 -9.58 -0.39 5.84
C ASN A 27 -8.78 -0.29 4.53
N ASP A 28 -7.47 -0.40 4.64
CA ASP A 28 -6.52 -0.29 3.55
C ASP A 28 -5.79 -1.62 3.35
N VAL A 29 -5.75 -2.08 2.09
CA VAL A 29 -5.06 -3.31 1.67
C VAL A 29 -4.07 -2.98 0.57
N PHE A 30 -2.83 -3.45 0.74
CA PHE A 30 -1.77 -3.33 -0.26
C PHE A 30 -1.34 -4.74 -0.70
N GLY A 31 -1.61 -5.07 -1.96
CA GLY A 31 -1.08 -6.26 -2.62
C GLY A 31 0.15 -5.90 -3.44
N VAL A 32 1.32 -6.38 -3.05
CA VAL A 32 2.61 -6.05 -3.68
C VAL A 32 3.24 -7.30 -4.26
N GLN A 33 3.64 -7.24 -5.53
CA GLN A 33 4.51 -8.24 -6.16
C GLN A 33 5.73 -7.53 -6.73
N PHE A 34 6.92 -8.02 -6.38
CA PHE A 34 8.19 -7.45 -6.86
C PHE A 34 8.64 -8.20 -8.13
N PRO A 35 8.67 -7.56 -9.31
CA PRO A 35 9.22 -8.15 -10.53
C PRO A 35 10.67 -8.58 -10.33
N GLY A 36 11.02 -9.76 -10.81
CA GLY A 36 12.35 -10.36 -10.63
C GLY A 36 12.56 -11.01 -9.25
N SER A 37 11.50 -11.12 -8.45
CA SER A 37 11.51 -11.82 -7.17
C SER A 37 10.29 -12.72 -7.02
N ASN A 38 10.43 -13.80 -6.26
CA ASN A 38 9.31 -14.65 -5.84
C ASN A 38 8.55 -14.06 -4.64
N VAL A 39 8.98 -12.90 -4.12
CA VAL A 39 8.35 -12.24 -2.98
C VAL A 39 7.01 -11.62 -3.38
N LYS A 40 5.96 -12.02 -2.66
CA LYS A 40 4.60 -11.46 -2.74
C LYS A 40 4.14 -11.06 -1.36
N ALA A 41 3.51 -9.90 -1.22
CA ALA A 41 3.01 -9.43 0.06
C ALA A 41 1.54 -8.99 -0.04
N SER A 42 0.75 -9.33 0.99
CA SER A 42 -0.58 -8.77 1.22
C SER A 42 -0.57 -8.10 2.59
N ILE A 43 -0.70 -6.78 2.61
CA ILE A 43 -0.54 -5.94 3.78
C ILE A 43 -1.91 -5.36 4.13
N TRP A 44 -2.39 -5.65 5.33
CA TRP A 44 -3.69 -5.20 5.81
C TRP A 44 -3.50 -4.17 6.92
N LEU A 45 -4.20 -3.05 6.79
CA LEU A 45 -4.30 -1.99 7.77
C LEU A 45 -5.79 -1.73 8.02
N SER A 46 -6.25 -2.00 9.23
CA SER A 46 -7.58 -1.65 9.71
C SER A 46 -7.45 -0.81 10.97
N GLU A 47 -7.81 0.47 10.87
CA GLU A 47 -7.88 1.38 12.01
C GLU A 47 -9.34 1.75 12.26
N ASN A 48 -9.83 1.46 13.48
CA ASN A 48 -11.15 1.88 13.95
C ASN A 48 -11.01 3.04 14.95
N GLU A 49 -12.06 3.87 15.08
CA GLU A 49 -12.10 4.94 16.10
C GLU A 49 -11.89 4.40 17.52
N ASP A 50 -12.36 3.18 17.80
CA ASP A 50 -11.96 2.45 19.00
C ASP A 50 -10.55 1.86 18.80
N ARG A 51 -9.54 2.59 19.28
CA ARG A 51 -8.11 2.23 19.22
C ARG A 51 -7.78 0.86 19.83
N LYS A 52 -8.74 0.19 20.50
CA LYS A 52 -8.59 -1.18 21.00
C LYS A 52 -8.40 -2.23 19.90
N GLN A 53 -8.75 -1.92 18.64
CA GLN A 53 -8.64 -2.87 17.53
C GLN A 53 -7.89 -2.27 16.34
N LEU A 54 -6.59 -2.02 16.54
CA LEU A 54 -5.65 -1.78 15.44
C LEU A 54 -5.20 -3.12 14.86
N LEU A 55 -5.69 -3.47 13.67
CA LEU A 55 -5.29 -4.68 12.97
C LEU A 55 -4.28 -4.30 11.88
N ARG A 56 -3.04 -4.74 12.08
CA ARG A 56 -1.93 -4.57 11.16
C ARG A 56 -1.26 -5.91 10.95
N PHE A 57 -1.49 -6.53 9.80
CA PHE A 57 -0.95 -7.86 9.52
C PHE A 57 -0.55 -7.96 8.05
N PRO A 58 0.76 -7.94 7.76
CA PRO A 58 1.25 -8.28 6.44
C PRO A 58 1.62 -9.76 6.40
N THR A 59 1.14 -10.41 5.35
CA THR A 59 1.54 -11.76 4.99
C THR A 59 2.52 -11.66 3.84
N VAL A 60 3.69 -12.28 3.99
CA VAL A 60 4.77 -12.25 3.01
C VAL A 60 5.06 -13.68 2.58
N CYS A 61 4.80 -13.97 1.31
CA CYS A 61 5.20 -15.22 0.69
C CYS A 61 6.59 -15.03 0.07
N THR A 62 7.54 -15.86 0.49
CA THR A 62 8.92 -15.90 0.00
C THR A 62 9.20 -17.28 -0.59
N GLU A 63 10.39 -17.47 -1.18
CA GLU A 63 10.84 -18.81 -1.60
C GLU A 63 11.00 -19.79 -0.43
N TYR A 64 11.18 -19.27 0.80
CA TYR A 64 11.34 -20.06 2.02
C TYR A 64 10.02 -20.30 2.77
N GLY A 65 8.89 -19.79 2.25
CA GLY A 65 7.56 -19.95 2.83
C GLY A 65 6.92 -18.64 3.30
N LEU A 66 5.95 -18.76 4.20
CA LEU A 66 5.14 -17.65 4.72
C LEU A 66 5.82 -16.98 5.92
N SER A 67 5.89 -15.65 5.90
CA SER A 67 6.40 -14.82 6.98
C SER A 67 5.39 -13.73 7.36
N ILE A 68 5.38 -13.36 8.63
CA ILE A 68 4.61 -12.23 9.16
C ILE A 68 5.61 -11.26 9.80
N VAL A 69 5.61 -10.01 9.36
CA VAL A 69 6.52 -8.97 9.88
C VAL A 69 5.67 -7.81 10.35
N ARG A 70 5.89 -7.30 11.56
CA ARG A 70 5.15 -6.12 12.01
C ARG A 70 5.56 -4.90 11.18
N PHE A 71 4.63 -3.97 11.03
CA PHE A 71 4.87 -2.73 10.31
C PHE A 71 4.10 -1.56 10.92
N ASN A 72 4.63 -0.38 10.66
CA ASN A 72 3.94 0.88 10.87
C ASN A 72 3.57 1.49 9.51
N ALA A 73 2.42 2.17 9.44
CA ALA A 73 1.97 2.86 8.25
C ALA A 73 1.83 4.35 8.56
N THR A 74 2.39 5.18 7.69
CA THR A 74 2.25 6.63 7.76
C THR A 74 1.71 7.13 6.42
N ALA A 75 0.56 7.78 6.46
CA ALA A 75 0.03 8.52 5.31
C ALA A 75 0.72 9.88 5.22
N ASP A 76 1.00 10.33 4.01
CA ASP A 76 1.48 11.69 3.77
C ASP A 76 0.27 12.63 3.63
N PRO A 77 0.01 13.52 4.62
CA PRO A 77 -1.19 14.36 4.62
C PRO A 77 -1.19 15.39 3.48
N GLU A 78 -0.03 15.74 2.92
CA GLU A 78 0.07 16.68 1.81
C GLU A 78 -0.26 16.02 0.45
N ASP A 79 -0.17 14.69 0.39
CA ASP A 79 -0.45 13.87 -0.80
C ASP A 79 -1.81 13.15 -0.64
N ALA A 80 -2.87 13.93 -0.43
CA ALA A 80 -4.26 13.46 -0.36
C ALA A 80 -5.11 13.95 -1.55
N TRP A 81 -6.19 13.22 -1.84
CA TRP A 81 -7.19 13.61 -2.84
C TRP A 81 -8.59 13.46 -2.28
N THR A 82 -9.39 14.53 -2.37
CA THR A 82 -10.80 14.50 -1.99
C THR A 82 -11.66 14.31 -3.23
N SER A 83 -12.53 13.29 -3.20
CA SER A 83 -13.46 13.04 -4.28
C SER A 83 -14.52 14.15 -4.35
N PRO A 84 -14.76 14.73 -5.54
CA PRO A 84 -15.87 15.66 -5.73
C PRO A 84 -17.24 14.97 -5.70
N LYS A 85 -17.30 13.64 -5.82
CA LYS A 85 -18.57 12.87 -5.84
C LYS A 85 -19.03 12.49 -4.43
N SER A 86 -18.12 11.94 -3.64
CA SER A 86 -18.43 11.41 -2.30
C SER A 86 -18.02 12.34 -1.17
N ASN A 87 -17.27 13.41 -1.47
CA ASN A 87 -16.59 14.27 -0.49
C ASN A 87 -15.64 13.52 0.45
N THR A 88 -15.20 12.31 0.08
CA THR A 88 -14.29 11.49 0.87
C THR A 88 -12.84 11.77 0.49
N THR A 89 -11.98 11.94 1.50
CA THR A 89 -10.55 12.14 1.33
C THR A 89 -9.80 10.80 1.35
N TYR A 90 -9.06 10.54 0.28
CA TYR A 90 -8.21 9.38 0.09
C TYR A 90 -6.74 9.77 0.21
N GLN A 91 -5.99 8.99 0.99
CA GLN A 91 -4.54 9.13 1.07
C GLN A 91 -3.92 8.52 -0.18
N THR A 92 -3.19 9.30 -0.96
CA THR A 92 -2.61 8.84 -2.24
C THR A 92 -1.16 8.39 -2.10
N LYS A 93 -0.57 8.55 -0.92
CA LYS A 93 0.80 8.16 -0.61
C LYS A 93 0.94 7.63 0.80
N TRP A 94 1.66 6.54 0.90
CA TRP A 94 1.92 5.82 2.15
C TRP A 94 3.40 5.46 2.27
N ILE A 95 3.90 5.49 3.49
CA ILE A 95 5.17 4.91 3.90
C ILE A 95 4.85 3.77 4.85
N LEU A 96 5.33 2.57 4.51
CA LEU A 96 5.20 1.36 5.31
C LEU A 96 6.61 0.99 5.81
N ASP A 97 6.83 1.09 7.11
CA ASP A 97 8.11 0.76 7.75
C ASP A 97 7.95 -0.56 8.50
N PHE A 98 8.84 -1.52 8.26
CA PHE A 98 8.76 -2.87 8.83
C PHE A 98 9.79 -3.06 9.94
N ASP A 99 9.46 -3.86 10.96
CA ASP A 99 10.32 -4.09 12.13
C ASP A 99 11.67 -4.74 11.77
N ASN A 100 11.78 -5.39 10.61
CA ASN A 100 13.04 -5.94 10.09
C ASN A 100 13.95 -4.88 9.42
N GLY A 101 13.57 -3.60 9.46
CA GLY A 101 14.29 -2.48 8.85
C GLY A 101 14.03 -2.29 7.35
N ASP A 102 13.09 -3.04 6.77
CA ASP A 102 12.61 -2.82 5.41
C ASP A 102 11.59 -1.67 5.35
N PHE A 103 11.37 -1.13 4.15
CA PHE A 103 10.37 -0.09 3.96
C PHE A 103 9.79 -0.12 2.54
N LEU A 104 8.54 0.31 2.42
CA LEU A 104 7.85 0.51 1.15
C LEU A 104 7.19 1.89 1.10
N LYS A 105 7.50 2.62 0.03
CA LYS A 105 6.84 3.88 -0.34
C LYS A 105 5.84 3.57 -1.44
N VAL A 106 4.56 3.68 -1.10
CA VAL A 106 3.44 3.46 -2.01
C VAL A 106 2.92 4.81 -2.48
N LYS A 107 2.74 4.98 -3.78
CA LYS A 107 2.15 6.19 -4.36
C LYS A 107 1.18 5.83 -5.46
N SER A 108 -0.07 6.30 -5.34
CA SER A 108 -1.10 6.15 -6.36
C SER A 108 -0.63 6.74 -7.70
N VAL A 109 -0.89 6.03 -8.81
CA VAL A 109 -0.47 6.49 -10.14
C VAL A 109 -1.31 7.66 -10.66
N ARG A 110 -2.54 7.81 -10.16
CA ARG A 110 -3.45 8.92 -10.44
C ARG A 110 -4.32 9.22 -9.23
N LYS A 111 -4.87 10.44 -9.16
CA LYS A 111 -5.67 10.90 -8.03
C LYS A 111 -7.02 10.16 -7.93
N ASP A 112 -7.83 10.23 -8.98
CA ASP A 112 -9.15 9.62 -9.02
C ASP A 112 -9.07 8.14 -9.40
N GLN A 113 -9.27 7.27 -8.41
CA GLN A 113 -9.45 5.82 -8.56
C GLN A 113 -10.61 5.33 -7.66
N GLU A 114 -11.55 6.23 -7.38
CA GLU A 114 -12.74 5.94 -6.58
C GLU A 114 -13.72 5.07 -7.38
N ILE A 115 -14.29 4.09 -6.71
CA ILE A 115 -15.44 3.32 -7.16
C ILE A 115 -16.61 3.81 -6.31
N TYR A 116 -17.44 4.66 -6.92
CA TYR A 116 -18.63 5.22 -6.30
C TYR A 116 -19.88 4.52 -6.83
N ALA A 117 -20.68 3.98 -5.92
CA ALA A 117 -22.04 3.53 -6.18
C ALA A 117 -22.93 3.88 -4.97
N GLU A 118 -24.25 3.94 -5.17
CA GLU A 118 -25.17 4.21 -4.08
C GLU A 118 -25.03 3.14 -2.98
N GLY A 119 -24.78 3.58 -1.74
CA GLY A 119 -24.53 2.69 -0.62
C GLY A 119 -23.20 1.93 -0.67
N PHE A 120 -22.28 2.22 -1.60
CA PHE A 120 -20.98 1.56 -1.68
C PHE A 120 -19.87 2.54 -2.09
N LEU A 121 -18.84 2.62 -1.26
CA LEU A 121 -17.69 3.48 -1.49
C LEU A 121 -16.40 2.70 -1.33
N ALA A 122 -15.61 2.62 -2.40
CA ALA A 122 -14.30 1.99 -2.37
C ALA A 122 -13.31 2.76 -3.24
N ALA A 123 -12.03 2.45 -3.11
CA ALA A 123 -11.03 2.78 -4.11
C ALA A 123 -10.28 1.50 -4.46
N SER A 124 -10.06 1.26 -5.74
CA SER A 124 -9.18 0.20 -6.24
C SER A 124 -8.11 0.87 -7.09
N ALA A 125 -7.03 1.28 -6.44
CA ALA A 125 -6.00 2.09 -7.05
C ALA A 125 -4.84 1.23 -7.54
N PHE A 126 -4.39 1.53 -8.76
CA PHE A 126 -3.04 1.19 -9.18
C PHE A 126 -2.06 2.12 -8.48
N ALA A 127 -1.02 1.53 -7.88
CA ALA A 127 0.03 2.27 -7.21
C ALA A 127 1.42 1.87 -7.72
N SER A 128 2.33 2.83 -7.72
CA SER A 128 3.76 2.57 -7.80
C SER A 128 4.30 2.32 -6.41
N VAL A 129 5.22 1.36 -6.29
CA VAL A 129 5.91 1.07 -5.03
C VAL A 129 7.41 1.19 -5.22
N LYS A 130 8.10 1.70 -4.20
CA LYS A 130 9.56 1.80 -4.15
C LYS A 130 10.03 1.49 -2.74
N GLY A 131 11.15 0.78 -2.61
CA GLY A 131 11.72 0.49 -1.31
C GLY A 131 12.63 -0.72 -1.35
N ARG A 132 12.90 -1.25 -0.17
CA ARG A 132 13.64 -2.48 0.05
C ARG A 132 12.75 -3.41 0.87
N PHE A 133 12.62 -4.64 0.43
CA PHE A 133 11.75 -5.61 1.10
C PHE A 133 12.25 -7.03 0.85
N PHE A 134 12.60 -7.78 1.91
CA PHE A 134 13.00 -9.19 1.84
C PHE A 134 14.09 -9.49 0.79
N GLY A 135 15.09 -8.61 0.70
CA GLY A 135 16.18 -8.77 -0.29
C GLY A 135 15.76 -8.53 -1.75
N ALA A 136 14.48 -8.25 -2.02
CA ALA A 136 14.00 -7.71 -3.29
C ALA A 136 14.39 -6.22 -3.41
N GLU A 137 15.69 -5.97 -3.39
CA GLU A 137 16.28 -4.74 -3.90
C GLU A 137 16.60 -4.98 -5.37
N LYS A 138 16.35 -3.99 -6.23
CA LYS A 138 16.89 -4.04 -7.59
C LYS A 138 18.42 -4.05 -7.52
N ARG A 139 19.02 -5.23 -7.44
CA ARG A 139 20.38 -5.45 -7.92
C ARG A 139 20.31 -5.34 -9.44
N VAL A 140 20.85 -4.24 -9.97
CA VAL A 140 21.25 -4.19 -11.36
C VAL A 140 22.39 -5.19 -11.50
N CYS A 141 22.14 -6.33 -12.14
CA CYS A 141 23.18 -7.14 -12.75
C CYS A 141 22.77 -7.41 -14.20
N ALA A 142 23.70 -7.08 -15.09
CA ALA A 142 23.60 -7.18 -16.53
C ALA A 142 23.49 -8.62 -17.01
N CYS A 143 22.75 -8.80 -18.11
CA CYS A 143 23.21 -9.51 -19.32
C CYS A 143 22.64 -8.73 -20.50
#